data_AF-A0A2D8SFT9-F1
#
_entry.id   AF-A0A2D8SFT9-F1
#
_cell.length_a   1.000
_cell.length_b   1.000
_cell.length_c   1.000
_cell.angle_alpha   90.00
_cell.angle_beta   90.00
_cell.angle_gamma   90.00
#
_symmetry.space_group_name_H-M   'P 1'
#
loop_
_entity.id
_entity.type
_entity.pdbx_description
1 polymer ?
#
loop_
_entity_poly.entity_id
_entity_poly.type
_entity_poly.pdbx_seq_one_letter_code
_entity_poly.pdbx_strand_id
1 'polypeptide(L)'
;MFVNKVLILGSGPNVIEILEQDLSSYSKIVVINNAWKVIEGWTDHIYPHDFPNQNKPTAFKSSQKKVDEKQFVNIQNQYGGFVYAGGTMAFTALYWTLGHYRPHSIDILGCDMVYPKTGSTHFYGTGTPDPLREDISLRSLKAKSARVYAIALRQGCQIANLSKAKSELVAPRRNSVSSNAPEPFQLNENKFNQAKQKEAALGYFIEDGRYWEKSDGFDTDEIDLLDALWIDTIKAK
;
A
#
# COMPACT_ATOMS: atom_id res chain seq x y z
N MET A 1 13.08 -3.17 19.51
CA MET A 1 13.36 -1.79 19.05
C MET A 1 12.06 -1.20 18.57
N PHE A 2 11.74 0.00 19.02
CA PHE A 2 10.58 0.75 18.56
C PHE A 2 10.84 1.24 17.11
N VAL A 3 9.97 0.90 16.16
CA VAL A 3 10.10 1.36 14.77
C VAL A 3 9.35 2.68 14.64
N ASN A 4 10.07 3.79 14.52
CA ASN A 4 9.46 5.12 14.56
C ASN A 4 8.93 5.55 13.18
N LYS A 5 9.78 5.43 12.16
CA LYS A 5 9.53 5.93 10.81
C LYS A 5 9.89 4.87 9.78
N VAL A 6 8.98 4.60 8.86
CA VAL A 6 9.17 3.64 7.76
C VAL A 6 9.07 4.35 6.42
N LEU A 7 9.91 3.96 5.47
CA LEU A 7 9.79 4.34 4.06
C LEU A 7 9.29 3.14 3.26
N ILE A 8 8.28 3.34 2.41
CA ILE A 8 7.83 2.34 1.44
C ILE A 8 8.16 2.83 0.03
N LEU A 9 8.87 2.01 -0.73
CA LEU A 9 9.27 2.29 -2.11
C LEU A 9 8.60 1.30 -3.08
N GLY A 10 7.78 1.84 -3.97
CA GLY A 10 7.22 1.13 -5.12
C GLY A 10 8.11 1.16 -6.35
N SER A 11 7.62 0.59 -7.46
CA SER A 11 8.36 0.50 -8.73
C SER A 11 7.93 1.54 -9.78
N GLY A 12 7.19 2.58 -9.37
CA GLY A 12 6.82 3.70 -10.23
C GLY A 12 8.03 4.52 -10.68
N PRO A 13 7.97 5.20 -11.85
CA PRO A 13 9.14 5.85 -12.45
C PRO A 13 9.77 6.95 -11.58
N ASN A 14 8.98 7.65 -10.77
CA ASN A 14 9.45 8.69 -9.84
C ASN A 14 10.18 8.14 -8.61
N VAL A 15 10.26 6.81 -8.41
CA VAL A 15 10.99 6.24 -7.26
C VAL A 15 12.46 6.64 -7.26
N ILE A 16 13.04 6.94 -8.44
CA ILE A 16 14.43 7.37 -8.57
C ILE A 16 14.73 8.67 -7.83
N GLU A 17 13.72 9.52 -7.55
CA GLU A 17 13.89 10.75 -6.77
C GLU A 17 14.42 10.46 -5.35
N ILE A 18 14.29 9.22 -4.86
CA ILE A 18 14.81 8.82 -3.55
C ILE A 18 16.35 8.82 -3.48
N LEU A 19 17.04 8.68 -4.61
CA LEU A 19 18.51 8.57 -4.67
C LEU A 19 19.22 9.83 -4.17
N GLU A 20 18.52 10.98 -4.21
CA GLU A 20 19.05 12.28 -3.80
C GLU A 20 18.71 12.62 -2.34
N GLN A 21 18.07 11.70 -1.60
CA GLN A 21 17.52 11.96 -0.28
C GLN A 21 18.35 11.29 0.84
N ASP A 22 18.48 11.94 1.99
CA ASP A 22 19.08 11.34 3.19
C ASP A 22 18.05 10.44 3.91
N LEU A 23 18.29 9.13 3.84
CA LEU A 23 17.39 8.12 4.40
C LEU A 23 17.74 7.72 5.84
N SER A 24 18.73 8.36 6.47
CA SER A 24 19.20 8.02 7.82
C SER A 24 18.12 8.10 8.90
N SER A 25 17.07 8.91 8.68
CA SER A 25 15.94 9.05 9.60
C SER A 25 14.96 7.86 9.61
N TYR A 26 15.02 6.96 8.62
CA TYR A 26 14.12 5.81 8.54
C TYR A 26 14.70 4.61 9.27
N SER A 27 13.90 4.05 10.19
CA SER A 27 14.27 2.83 10.91
C SER A 27 14.14 1.58 10.03
N LYS A 28 13.25 1.64 9.03
CA LYS A 28 12.94 0.58 8.07
C LYS A 28 12.68 1.17 6.71
N ILE A 29 13.11 0.45 5.68
CA ILE A 29 12.85 0.78 4.29
C ILE A 29 12.32 -0.49 3.61
N VAL A 30 11.04 -0.47 3.27
CA VAL A 30 10.32 -1.56 2.63
C VAL A 30 10.31 -1.31 1.13
N VAL A 31 10.85 -2.24 0.35
CA VAL A 31 10.89 -2.16 -1.11
C VAL A 31 9.92 -3.19 -1.72
N ILE A 32 9.11 -2.73 -2.68
CA ILE A 32 8.09 -3.55 -3.33
C ILE A 32 8.57 -4.04 -4.69
N ASN A 33 8.41 -5.33 -4.97
CA ASN A 33 8.67 -5.93 -6.29
C ASN A 33 10.06 -5.59 -6.82
N ASN A 34 10.20 -4.76 -7.85
CA ASN A 34 11.49 -4.41 -8.45
C ASN A 34 12.20 -3.23 -7.75
N ALA A 35 11.56 -2.58 -6.77
CA ALA A 35 12.10 -1.40 -6.10
C ALA A 35 13.39 -1.69 -5.31
N TRP A 36 13.69 -2.96 -4.99
CA TRP A 36 14.94 -3.36 -4.35
C TRP A 36 16.18 -3.01 -5.19
N LYS A 37 16.01 -2.82 -6.51
CA LYS A 37 17.10 -2.44 -7.43
C LYS A 37 17.44 -0.95 -7.37
N VAL A 38 16.59 -0.13 -6.74
CA VAL A 38 16.75 1.33 -6.73
C VAL A 38 17.84 1.72 -5.74
N ILE A 39 17.83 1.15 -4.55
CA ILE A 39 18.81 1.43 -3.49
C ILE A 39 19.28 0.12 -2.87
N GLU A 40 20.49 0.07 -2.33
CA GLU A 40 20.95 -1.11 -1.59
C GLU A 40 20.56 -1.10 -0.10
N GLY A 41 20.19 0.06 0.44
CA GLY A 41 19.98 0.28 1.88
C GLY A 41 18.62 -0.19 2.44
N TRP A 42 17.82 -0.94 1.68
CA TRP A 42 16.53 -1.42 2.14
C TRP A 42 16.65 -2.49 3.24
N THR A 43 15.56 -2.68 4.00
CA THR A 43 15.48 -3.66 5.09
C THR A 43 14.57 -4.83 4.75
N ASP A 44 13.45 -4.58 4.08
CA ASP A 44 12.44 -5.59 3.82
C ASP A 44 12.02 -5.56 2.35
N HIS A 45 12.13 -6.69 1.65
CA HIS A 45 11.69 -6.84 0.27
C HIS A 45 10.38 -7.62 0.22
N ILE A 46 9.29 -6.93 -0.10
CA ILE A 46 7.94 -7.50 -0.17
C ILE A 46 7.50 -7.73 -1.62
N TYR A 47 6.96 -8.92 -1.91
CA TYR A 47 6.58 -9.33 -3.26
C TYR A 47 5.50 -10.44 -3.24
N PRO A 48 4.66 -10.55 -4.29
CA PRO A 48 3.59 -11.55 -4.35
C PRO A 48 4.15 -12.96 -4.61
N HIS A 49 3.30 -13.98 -4.42
CA HIS A 49 3.68 -15.38 -4.57
C HIS A 49 4.19 -15.73 -5.98
N ASP A 50 3.64 -15.08 -7.00
CA ASP A 50 3.97 -15.24 -8.41
C ASP A 50 5.15 -14.35 -8.87
N PHE A 51 5.79 -13.61 -7.96
CA PHE A 51 6.93 -12.76 -8.31
C PHE A 51 8.09 -13.62 -8.86
N PRO A 52 8.59 -13.37 -10.09
CA PRO A 52 9.57 -14.24 -10.73
C PRO A 52 10.88 -14.32 -9.95
N ASN A 53 11.46 -15.52 -9.83
CA ASN A 53 12.70 -15.73 -9.08
C ASN A 53 13.88 -14.92 -9.65
N GLN A 54 13.97 -14.76 -10.97
CA GLN A 54 14.98 -13.94 -11.63
C GLN A 54 14.88 -12.44 -11.32
N ASN A 55 13.72 -11.99 -10.82
CA ASN A 55 13.50 -10.60 -10.43
C ASN A 55 13.75 -10.36 -8.94
N LYS A 56 14.07 -11.39 -8.15
CA LYS A 56 14.39 -11.28 -6.72
C LYS A 56 15.89 -11.00 -6.52
N PRO A 57 16.29 -10.39 -5.39
CA PRO A 57 17.69 -10.34 -4.98
C PRO A 57 18.27 -11.76 -4.92
N THR A 58 19.46 -11.95 -5.50
CA THR A 58 20.18 -13.25 -5.44
C THR A 58 20.86 -13.47 -4.10
N ALA A 59 21.16 -12.39 -3.37
CA ALA A 59 21.73 -12.42 -2.04
C ALA A 59 21.11 -11.31 -1.17
N PHE A 60 21.03 -11.58 0.14
CA PHE A 60 20.53 -10.65 1.14
C PHE A 60 21.68 -10.27 2.07
N LYS A 61 21.83 -8.98 2.37
CA LYS A 61 22.65 -8.53 3.50
C LYS A 61 22.04 -9.04 4.81
N SER A 62 22.82 -9.11 5.89
CA SER A 62 22.31 -9.57 7.20
C SER A 62 21.17 -8.70 7.76
N SER A 63 21.11 -7.43 7.34
CA SER A 63 20.03 -6.48 7.67
C SER A 63 18.78 -6.63 6.80
N GLN A 64 18.83 -7.44 5.74
CA GLN A 64 17.80 -7.55 4.71
C GLN A 64 16.98 -8.82 4.86
N LYS A 65 15.68 -8.70 4.65
CA LYS A 65 14.72 -9.81 4.79
C LYS A 65 13.75 -9.84 3.62
N LYS A 66 13.27 -11.03 3.29
CA LYS A 66 12.13 -11.21 2.40
C LYS A 66 10.82 -11.16 3.17
N VAL A 67 9.79 -10.59 2.56
CA VAL A 67 8.41 -10.60 3.04
C VAL A 67 7.55 -11.26 1.95
N ASP A 68 7.19 -12.53 2.17
CA ASP A 68 6.40 -13.35 1.26
C ASP A 68 4.96 -13.52 1.76
N GLU A 69 4.12 -14.21 0.97
CA GLU A 69 2.69 -14.41 1.25
C GLU A 69 2.42 -14.92 2.67
N LYS A 70 3.26 -15.83 3.16
CA LYS A 70 3.14 -16.42 4.50
C LYS A 70 3.29 -15.39 5.62
N GLN A 71 3.95 -14.27 5.33
CA GLN A 71 4.19 -13.19 6.28
C GLN A 71 3.15 -12.07 6.16
N PHE A 72 2.71 -11.72 4.94
CA PHE A 72 1.77 -10.61 4.77
C PHE A 72 0.29 -11.01 4.78
N VAL A 73 -0.09 -12.23 4.39
CA VAL A 73 -1.51 -12.66 4.35
C VAL A 73 -2.13 -12.59 5.74
N ASN A 74 -1.46 -13.16 6.74
CA ASN A 74 -1.95 -13.16 8.12
C ASN A 74 -2.16 -11.75 8.68
N ILE A 75 -1.27 -10.81 8.32
CA ILE A 75 -1.40 -9.42 8.76
C ILE A 75 -2.55 -8.73 8.01
N GLN A 76 -2.63 -8.88 6.68
CA GLN A 76 -3.70 -8.31 5.88
C GLN A 76 -5.09 -8.82 6.31
N ASN A 77 -5.19 -10.09 6.73
CA ASN A 77 -6.41 -10.66 7.27
C ASN A 77 -6.87 -10.02 8.58
N GLN A 78 -5.95 -9.59 9.45
CA GLN A 78 -6.29 -8.79 10.64
C GLN A 78 -6.94 -7.45 10.27
N TYR A 79 -6.71 -6.97 9.05
CA TYR A 79 -7.32 -5.77 8.48
C TYR A 79 -8.52 -6.06 7.59
N GLY A 80 -9.10 -7.27 7.61
CA GLY A 80 -10.32 -7.61 6.86
C GLY A 80 -10.08 -8.31 5.52
N GLY A 81 -8.84 -8.71 5.22
CA GLY A 81 -8.53 -9.50 4.03
C GLY A 81 -8.44 -8.69 2.73
N PHE A 82 -8.13 -9.37 1.64
CA PHE A 82 -7.68 -8.75 0.39
C PHE A 82 -8.79 -8.06 -0.41
N VAL A 83 -10.04 -8.53 -0.33
CA VAL A 83 -11.18 -7.91 -1.03
C VAL A 83 -11.37 -6.46 -0.58
N TYR A 84 -11.26 -6.22 0.74
CA TYR A 84 -11.39 -4.89 1.32
C TYR A 84 -10.08 -4.10 1.33
N ALA A 85 -8.95 -4.75 1.59
CA ALA A 85 -7.65 -4.10 1.63
C ALA A 85 -7.14 -3.66 0.25
N GLY A 86 -7.59 -4.33 -0.81
CA GLY A 86 -7.11 -4.17 -2.17
C GLY A 86 -5.93 -5.10 -2.46
N GLY A 87 -5.95 -5.76 -3.61
CA GLY A 87 -4.97 -6.78 -4.00
C GLY A 87 -3.62 -6.27 -4.49
N THR A 88 -3.37 -4.96 -4.53
CA THR A 88 -2.07 -4.44 -5.00
C THR A 88 -0.98 -4.68 -3.97
N MET A 89 0.26 -4.79 -4.45
CA MET A 89 1.40 -4.86 -3.54
C MET A 89 1.66 -3.56 -2.76
N ALA A 90 1.20 -2.41 -3.26
CA ALA A 90 1.28 -1.14 -2.53
C ALA A 90 0.41 -1.17 -1.26
N PHE A 91 -0.85 -1.62 -1.38
CA PHE A 91 -1.72 -1.78 -0.21
C PHE A 91 -1.24 -2.89 0.72
N THR A 92 -0.81 -4.03 0.15
CA THR A 92 -0.24 -5.13 0.93
C THR A 92 0.96 -4.68 1.76
N ALA A 93 1.87 -3.88 1.19
CA ALA A 93 3.01 -3.33 1.91
C ALA A 93 2.61 -2.34 3.00
N LEU A 94 1.59 -1.51 2.75
CA LEU A 94 1.06 -0.58 3.75
C LEU A 94 0.45 -1.33 4.94
N TYR A 95 -0.46 -2.29 4.70
CA TYR A 95 -1.07 -3.07 5.79
C TYR A 95 -0.06 -3.93 6.54
N TRP A 96 0.88 -4.57 5.82
CA TRP A 96 1.97 -5.30 6.45
C TRP A 96 2.79 -4.39 7.35
N THR A 97 3.18 -3.21 6.87
CA THR A 97 3.94 -2.23 7.65
C THR A 97 3.17 -1.77 8.89
N LEU A 98 1.88 -1.46 8.75
CA LEU A 98 1.02 -1.05 9.86
C LEU A 98 0.91 -2.14 10.94
N GLY A 99 0.61 -3.38 10.54
CA GLY A 99 0.40 -4.46 11.51
C GLY A 99 1.69 -5.04 12.10
N HIS A 100 2.75 -5.12 11.29
CA HIS A 100 4.03 -5.69 11.70
C HIS A 100 4.84 -4.71 12.56
N TYR A 101 4.99 -3.47 12.09
CA TYR A 101 5.86 -2.49 12.73
C TYR A 101 5.12 -1.51 13.65
N ARG A 102 3.81 -1.27 13.42
CA ARG A 102 3.02 -0.25 14.14
C ARG A 102 3.77 1.10 14.26
N PRO A 103 4.26 1.67 13.14
CA PRO A 103 5.10 2.86 13.20
C PRO A 103 4.27 4.11 13.53
N HIS A 104 4.93 5.18 13.97
CA HIS A 104 4.28 6.49 14.08
C HIS A 104 4.07 7.14 12.72
N SER A 105 4.94 6.85 11.74
CA SER A 105 4.79 7.40 10.39
C SER A 105 5.35 6.52 9.29
N ILE A 106 4.72 6.64 8.13
CA ILE A 106 5.10 6.00 6.87
C ILE A 106 5.20 7.07 5.80
N ASP A 107 6.36 7.21 5.16
CA ASP A 107 6.47 7.94 3.91
C ASP A 107 6.41 6.93 2.74
N ILE A 108 5.74 7.29 1.65
CA ILE A 108 5.59 6.43 0.47
C ILE A 108 6.01 7.15 -0.81
N LEU A 109 6.73 6.45 -1.69
CA LEU A 109 7.14 6.93 -3.02
C LEU A 109 7.09 5.79 -4.05
N GLY A 110 6.82 6.11 -5.32
CA GLY A 110 6.80 5.10 -6.38
C GLY A 110 5.55 4.21 -6.39
N CYS A 111 4.50 4.59 -5.66
CA CYS A 111 3.25 3.85 -5.51
C CYS A 111 2.03 4.66 -5.99
N ASP A 112 2.19 5.53 -6.98
CA ASP A 112 1.13 6.48 -7.36
C ASP A 112 -0.12 5.82 -7.93
N MET A 113 0.01 4.60 -8.45
CA MET A 113 -1.09 3.80 -9.02
C MET A 113 -1.91 4.55 -10.09
N VAL A 114 -1.27 5.50 -10.78
CA VAL A 114 -1.81 6.14 -11.98
C VAL A 114 -1.13 5.52 -13.19
N TYR A 115 -1.93 4.86 -14.02
CA TYR A 115 -1.44 4.16 -15.20
C TYR A 115 -1.91 4.92 -16.44
N PRO A 116 -1.00 5.61 -17.15
CA PRO A 116 -1.38 6.29 -18.38
C PRO A 116 -1.79 5.26 -19.45
N LYS A 117 -2.79 5.62 -20.28
CA LYS A 117 -3.23 4.78 -21.41
C LYS A 117 -2.13 4.54 -22.47
N THR A 118 -1.08 5.39 -22.46
CA THR A 118 0.08 5.35 -23.36
C THR A 118 1.33 5.77 -22.59
N GLY A 119 2.45 5.04 -22.76
CA GLY A 119 3.74 5.33 -22.09
C GLY A 119 4.20 4.21 -21.15
N SER A 120 5.42 4.29 -20.63
CA SER A 120 5.95 3.27 -19.71
C SER A 120 5.30 3.41 -18.33
N THR A 121 4.65 2.34 -17.86
CA THR A 121 4.05 2.23 -16.51
C THR A 121 5.06 1.81 -15.44
N HIS A 122 6.28 1.44 -15.86
CA HIS A 122 7.32 0.93 -14.99
C HIS A 122 8.68 1.55 -15.30
N PHE A 123 9.53 1.64 -14.28
CA PHE A 123 10.96 1.90 -14.47
C PHE A 123 11.71 0.67 -14.98
N TYR A 124 11.20 -0.55 -14.72
CA TYR A 124 11.80 -1.81 -15.17
C TYR A 124 10.76 -2.83 -15.66
N GLY A 125 10.89 -3.26 -16.93
CA GLY A 125 10.22 -4.44 -17.50
C GLY A 125 8.74 -4.27 -17.90
N THR A 126 8.25 -5.23 -18.70
CA THR A 126 6.90 -5.27 -19.30
C THR A 126 5.97 -6.26 -18.59
N GLY A 127 5.89 -6.19 -17.25
CA GLY A 127 4.86 -6.95 -16.51
C GLY A 127 3.49 -6.30 -16.65
N THR A 128 2.40 -7.07 -16.63
CA THR A 128 1.05 -6.51 -16.53
C THR A 128 0.85 -5.92 -15.13
N PRO A 129 0.68 -4.60 -14.97
CA PRO A 129 0.52 -3.97 -13.67
C PRO A 129 -0.68 -4.52 -12.91
N ASP A 130 -0.54 -4.75 -11.59
CA ASP A 130 -1.62 -5.26 -10.72
C ASP A 130 -2.99 -4.57 -10.94
N PRO A 131 -3.09 -3.23 -11.03
CA PRO A 131 -4.37 -2.53 -11.20
C PRO A 131 -4.82 -2.29 -12.64
N LEU A 132 -4.12 -2.84 -13.63
CA LEU A 132 -4.66 -2.92 -15.00
C LEU A 132 -5.49 -4.20 -15.23
N ARG A 133 -5.57 -5.09 -14.24
CA ARG A 133 -6.45 -6.26 -14.27
C ARG A 133 -7.85 -5.83 -13.87
N GLU A 134 -8.86 -6.34 -14.56
CA GLU A 134 -10.24 -6.23 -14.11
C GLU A 134 -10.40 -7.12 -12.86
N ASP A 135 -10.35 -6.50 -11.68
CA ASP A 135 -10.26 -7.19 -10.40
C ASP A 135 -11.20 -6.55 -9.38
N ILE A 136 -12.00 -7.39 -8.71
CA ILE A 136 -13.00 -6.96 -7.71
C ILE A 136 -12.39 -6.19 -6.54
N SER A 137 -11.14 -6.46 -6.18
CA SER A 137 -10.45 -5.79 -5.08
C SER A 137 -9.88 -4.44 -5.49
N LEU A 138 -9.84 -4.13 -6.80
CA LEU A 138 -9.22 -2.94 -7.37
C LEU A 138 -10.22 -1.99 -8.07
N ARG A 139 -11.52 -2.23 -7.88
CA ARG A 139 -12.61 -1.41 -8.45
C ARG A 139 -12.45 0.08 -8.18
N SER A 140 -12.02 0.46 -6.97
CA SER A 140 -11.64 1.83 -6.63
C SER A 140 -10.35 1.91 -5.83
N LEU A 141 -9.23 2.16 -6.53
CA LEU A 141 -7.92 2.40 -5.89
C LEU A 141 -7.98 3.53 -4.86
N LYS A 142 -8.71 4.60 -5.17
CA LYS A 142 -8.91 5.73 -4.27
C LYS A 142 -9.61 5.30 -2.98
N ALA A 143 -10.64 4.45 -3.06
CA ALA A 143 -11.32 3.94 -1.87
C ALA A 143 -10.42 3.04 -1.04
N LYS A 144 -9.68 2.11 -1.66
CA LYS A 144 -8.72 1.25 -0.97
C LYS A 144 -7.62 2.06 -0.29
N SER A 145 -7.16 3.13 -0.94
CA SER A 145 -6.22 4.06 -0.33
C SER A 145 -6.82 4.85 0.84
N ALA A 146 -8.06 5.34 0.71
CA ALA A 146 -8.73 6.05 1.80
C ALA A 146 -8.92 5.14 3.02
N ARG A 147 -9.28 3.88 2.79
CA ARG A 147 -9.41 2.86 3.83
C ARG A 147 -8.13 2.64 4.62
N VAL A 148 -7.01 2.36 3.95
CA VAL A 148 -5.73 2.12 4.66
C VAL A 148 -5.26 3.38 5.39
N TYR A 149 -5.49 4.57 4.81
CA TYR A 149 -5.17 5.84 5.46
C TYR A 149 -6.02 6.10 6.72
N ALA A 150 -7.33 5.87 6.64
CA ALA A 150 -8.24 6.01 7.77
C ALA A 150 -7.89 5.06 8.92
N ILE A 151 -7.56 3.81 8.60
CA ILE A 151 -7.09 2.82 9.57
C ILE A 151 -5.77 3.25 10.20
N ALA A 152 -4.81 3.75 9.41
CA ALA A 152 -3.53 4.24 9.90
C ALA A 152 -3.72 5.39 10.90
N LEU A 153 -4.58 6.38 10.58
CA LEU A 153 -4.91 7.48 11.50
C LEU A 153 -5.45 6.98 12.84
N ARG A 154 -6.38 6.01 12.83
CA ARG A 154 -6.90 5.41 14.06
C ARG A 154 -5.85 4.63 14.87
N GLN A 155 -4.80 4.16 14.22
CA GLN A 155 -3.65 3.51 14.86
C GLN A 155 -2.56 4.50 15.29
N GLY A 156 -2.78 5.81 15.12
CA GLY A 156 -1.77 6.84 15.44
C GLY A 156 -0.60 6.86 14.45
N CYS A 157 -0.76 6.27 13.27
CA CYS A 157 0.24 6.24 12.21
C CYS A 157 -0.10 7.26 11.12
N GLN A 158 0.79 8.22 10.89
CA GLN A 158 0.65 9.16 9.79
C GLN A 158 1.29 8.63 8.51
N ILE A 159 0.52 8.56 7.42
CA ILE A 159 1.04 8.28 6.08
C ILE A 159 1.24 9.59 5.33
N ALA A 160 2.37 9.76 4.63
CA ALA A 160 2.61 10.89 3.74
C ALA A 160 3.14 10.42 2.38
N ASN A 161 2.68 11.06 1.30
CA ASN A 161 3.11 10.76 -0.07
C ASN A 161 4.23 11.72 -0.48
N LEU A 162 5.39 11.17 -0.83
CA LEU A 162 6.56 11.92 -1.31
C LEU A 162 6.48 12.24 -2.81
N SER A 163 5.56 11.60 -3.54
CA SER A 163 5.38 11.86 -4.96
C SER A 163 4.92 13.30 -5.20
N LYS A 164 5.34 13.86 -6.34
CA LYS A 164 4.80 15.11 -6.92
C LYS A 164 3.84 14.83 -8.08
N ALA A 165 3.78 13.59 -8.56
CA ALA A 165 2.94 13.19 -9.68
C ALA A 165 1.47 13.02 -9.26
N LYS A 166 0.57 12.92 -10.24
CA LYS A 166 -0.82 12.49 -9.99
C LYS A 166 -0.79 11.12 -9.30
N SER A 167 -1.64 10.94 -8.30
CA SER A 167 -1.64 9.76 -7.44
C SER A 167 -3.08 9.38 -7.08
N GLU A 168 -3.38 8.09 -7.05
CA GLU A 168 -4.59 7.54 -6.44
C GLU A 168 -4.45 7.38 -4.91
N LEU A 169 -3.23 7.57 -4.37
CA LEU A 169 -3.00 7.55 -2.94
C LEU A 169 -3.65 8.74 -2.23
N VAL A 170 -4.56 8.44 -1.32
CA VAL A 170 -5.17 9.37 -0.37
C VAL A 170 -4.24 9.53 0.83
N ALA A 171 -3.29 10.46 0.72
CA ALA A 171 -2.42 10.88 1.82
C ALA A 171 -1.92 12.33 1.57
N PRO A 172 -1.67 13.12 2.63
CA PRO A 172 -1.03 14.42 2.49
C PRO A 172 0.33 14.31 1.81
N ARG A 173 0.67 15.30 0.98
CA ARG A 173 1.97 15.33 0.31
C ARG A 173 3.06 15.91 1.20
N ARG A 174 4.25 15.36 1.09
CA ARG A 174 5.47 15.85 1.75
C ARG A 174 6.53 16.10 0.69
N ASN A 175 7.14 17.29 0.72
CA ASN A 175 8.04 17.73 -0.34
C ASN A 175 9.35 16.93 -0.44
N SER A 176 9.88 16.49 0.71
CA SER A 176 11.12 15.70 0.81
C SER A 176 11.14 14.90 2.11
N VAL A 177 12.04 13.92 2.21
CA VAL A 177 12.19 13.10 3.43
C VAL A 177 12.58 13.94 4.66
N SER A 178 13.29 15.05 4.44
CA SER A 178 13.78 16.00 5.44
C SER A 178 12.80 17.13 5.76
N SER A 179 11.78 17.35 4.93
CA SER A 179 10.75 18.38 5.18
C SER A 179 9.93 18.05 6.43
N ASN A 180 9.29 19.04 7.05
CA ASN A 180 8.35 18.77 8.14
C ASN A 180 7.23 17.81 7.71
N ALA A 181 6.73 17.01 8.65
CA ALA A 181 5.56 16.18 8.40
C ALA A 181 4.37 17.09 8.03
N PRO A 182 3.58 16.74 7.00
CA PRO A 182 2.40 17.52 6.65
C PRO A 182 1.33 17.38 7.75
N GLU A 183 0.34 18.26 7.76
CA GLU A 183 -0.84 18.04 8.60
C GLU A 183 -1.62 16.81 8.10
N PRO A 184 -2.09 15.91 8.99
CA PRO A 184 -2.93 14.80 8.59
C PRO A 184 -4.27 15.28 8.02
N PHE A 185 -4.86 14.51 7.11
CA PHE A 185 -6.25 14.75 6.70
C PHE A 185 -7.21 14.43 7.84
N GLN A 186 -8.43 14.98 7.76
CA GLN A 186 -9.44 14.75 8.80
C GLN A 186 -10.17 13.43 8.55
N LEU A 187 -10.26 12.63 9.61
CA LEU A 187 -11.04 11.40 9.63
C LEU A 187 -12.51 11.71 10.00
N ASN A 188 -13.44 11.24 9.17
CA ASN A 188 -14.86 11.23 9.46
C ASN A 188 -15.24 9.91 10.17
N GLU A 189 -15.25 9.93 11.50
CA GLU A 189 -15.52 8.75 12.33
C GLU A 189 -16.88 8.10 12.05
N ASN A 190 -17.91 8.90 11.73
CA ASN A 190 -19.23 8.36 11.39
C ASN A 190 -19.17 7.52 10.12
N LYS A 191 -18.50 8.02 9.07
CA LYS A 191 -18.32 7.28 7.81
C LYS A 191 -17.42 6.07 7.99
N PHE A 192 -16.38 6.18 8.82
CA PHE A 192 -15.52 5.04 9.16
C PHE A 192 -16.33 3.90 9.79
N ASN A 193 -17.16 4.22 10.79
CA ASN A 193 -17.98 3.23 11.47
C ASN A 193 -19.03 2.61 10.53
N GLN A 194 -19.65 3.40 9.66
CA GLN A 194 -20.57 2.89 8.62
C GLN A 194 -19.87 1.93 7.66
N ALA A 195 -18.69 2.28 7.16
CA ALA A 195 -17.91 1.42 6.27
C ALA A 195 -17.53 0.10 6.95
N LYS A 196 -17.07 0.15 8.21
CA LYS A 196 -16.75 -1.06 8.99
C LYS A 196 -17.97 -1.94 9.27
N GLN A 197 -19.13 -1.36 9.56
CA GLN A 197 -20.37 -2.11 9.71
C GLN A 197 -20.77 -2.80 8.41
N LYS A 198 -20.64 -2.12 7.27
CA LYS A 198 -20.91 -2.71 5.96
C LYS A 198 -19.95 -3.85 5.62
N GLU A 199 -18.65 -3.70 5.88
CA GLU A 199 -17.69 -4.81 5.73
C GLU A 199 -18.05 -6.04 6.57
N ALA A 200 -18.50 -5.83 7.81
CA ALA A 200 -18.93 -6.90 8.69
C ALA A 200 -20.20 -7.58 8.19
N ALA A 201 -21.16 -6.82 7.65
CA ALA A 201 -22.39 -7.35 7.09
C ALA A 201 -22.17 -8.15 5.80
N LEU A 202 -21.25 -7.71 4.93
CA LEU A 202 -20.91 -8.39 3.68
C LEU A 202 -20.08 -9.66 3.91
N GLY A 203 -19.15 -9.65 4.86
CA GLY A 203 -18.35 -10.82 5.22
C GLY A 203 -17.46 -11.35 4.09
N TYR A 204 -17.09 -10.51 3.11
CA TYR A 204 -16.22 -10.88 1.98
C TYR A 204 -14.78 -11.13 2.43
N PHE A 205 -14.54 -12.34 2.93
CA PHE A 205 -13.29 -12.75 3.54
C PHE A 205 -12.86 -14.13 3.04
N ILE A 206 -11.62 -14.22 2.56
CA ILE A 206 -11.00 -15.46 2.09
C ILE A 206 -9.69 -15.64 2.86
N GLU A 207 -9.61 -16.71 3.65
CA GLU A 207 -8.56 -16.92 4.64
C GLU A 207 -7.15 -17.01 4.05
N ASP A 208 -6.96 -17.70 2.94
CA ASP A 208 -5.67 -17.82 2.26
C ASP A 208 -5.30 -16.60 1.39
N GLY A 209 -6.20 -15.61 1.32
CA GLY A 209 -6.05 -14.42 0.49
C GLY A 209 -6.29 -14.62 -1.00
N ARG A 210 -6.61 -15.84 -1.46
CA ARG A 210 -6.81 -16.18 -2.88
C ARG A 210 -8.24 -15.91 -3.33
N TYR A 211 -8.69 -14.67 -3.16
CA TYR A 211 -10.08 -14.29 -3.44
C TYR A 211 -10.49 -14.47 -4.92
N TRP A 212 -9.53 -14.42 -5.84
CA TRP A 212 -9.76 -14.66 -7.27
C TRP A 212 -10.22 -16.09 -7.57
N GLU A 213 -9.98 -17.06 -6.69
CA GLU A 213 -10.48 -18.44 -6.84
C GLU A 213 -11.96 -18.58 -6.45
N LYS A 214 -12.54 -17.53 -5.86
CA LYS A 214 -13.92 -17.49 -5.34
C LYS A 214 -14.66 -16.21 -5.76
N SER A 215 -14.29 -15.65 -6.91
CA SER A 215 -14.76 -14.33 -7.37
C SER A 215 -16.27 -14.23 -7.54
N ASP A 216 -16.94 -15.34 -7.89
CA ASP A 216 -18.39 -15.38 -8.16
C ASP A 216 -19.24 -15.14 -6.90
N GLY A 217 -18.63 -15.19 -5.71
CA GLY A 217 -19.30 -14.97 -4.43
C GLY A 217 -19.42 -13.50 -4.00
N PHE A 218 -18.92 -12.55 -4.79
CA PHE A 218 -18.87 -11.14 -4.40
C PHE A 218 -19.76 -10.27 -5.26
N ASP A 219 -20.71 -9.58 -4.62
CA ASP A 219 -21.56 -8.59 -5.28
C ASP A 219 -20.77 -7.29 -5.50
N THR A 220 -20.60 -6.92 -6.76
CA THR A 220 -19.85 -5.73 -7.17
C THR A 220 -20.54 -4.41 -6.83
N ASP A 221 -21.87 -4.38 -6.83
CA ASP A 221 -22.64 -3.17 -6.50
C ASP A 221 -22.50 -2.88 -5.00
N GLU A 222 -22.49 -3.93 -4.18
CA GLU A 222 -22.22 -3.83 -2.75
C GLU A 222 -20.78 -3.34 -2.45
N ILE A 223 -19.81 -3.76 -3.27
CA ILE A 223 -18.43 -3.26 -3.19
C ILE A 223 -18.37 -1.77 -3.57
N ASP A 224 -19.08 -1.36 -4.62
CA ASP A 224 -19.09 0.05 -5.06
C ASP A 224 -19.72 0.97 -4.00
N LEU A 225 -20.80 0.52 -3.35
CA LEU A 225 -21.40 1.21 -2.22
C LEU A 225 -20.45 1.29 -1.02
N LEU A 226 -19.68 0.23 -0.75
CA LEU A 226 -18.66 0.23 0.30
C LEU A 226 -17.50 1.17 -0.03
N ASP A 227 -17.04 1.18 -1.27
CA ASP A 227 -15.94 2.01 -1.73
C ASP A 227 -16.32 3.51 -1.66
N ALA A 228 -17.57 3.86 -1.95
CA ALA A 228 -18.09 5.21 -1.72
C ALA A 228 -18.02 5.64 -0.25
N LEU A 229 -18.38 4.74 0.68
CA LEU A 229 -18.25 5.02 2.12
C LEU A 229 -16.78 5.25 2.52
N TRP A 230 -15.86 4.43 2.00
CA TRP A 230 -14.44 4.58 2.29
C TRP A 230 -13.86 5.89 1.77
N ILE A 231 -14.24 6.33 0.57
CA ILE A 231 -13.84 7.64 0.03
C ILE A 231 -14.29 8.77 0.96
N ASP A 232 -15.52 8.72 1.46
CA ASP A 232 -16.09 9.73 2.36
C ASP A 232 -15.48 9.75 3.78
N THR A 233 -14.64 8.76 4.12
CA THR A 233 -13.96 8.74 5.43
C THR A 233 -12.90 9.80 5.55
N ILE A 234 -12.27 10.20 4.45
CA ILE A 234 -11.13 11.13 4.46
C ILE A 234 -11.51 12.43 3.78
N LYS A 235 -11.44 13.52 4.55
CA LYS A 235 -11.58 14.87 4.03
C LYS A 235 -10.19 15.47 3.83
N ALA A 236 -9.74 15.47 2.58
CA ALA A 236 -8.58 16.26 2.20
C ALA A 236 -8.89 17.75 2.41
N LYS A 237 -7.88 18.50 2.86
CA LYS A 237 -7.97 19.96 2.95
C LYS A 237 -7.80 20.59 1.57
#